data_AF-A0A1G7Y868-F1
#
_entry.id   AF-A0A1G7Y868-F1
#
_cell.length_a   1.000
_cell.length_b   1.000
_cell.length_c   1.000
_cell.angle_alpha   90.00
_cell.angle_beta   90.00
_cell.angle_gamma   90.00
#
_symmetry.space_group_name_H-M   'P 1'
#
loop_
_entity.id
_entity.type
_entity.pdbx_description
1 polymer ?
#
loop_
_entity_poly.entity_id
_entity_poly.type
_entity_poly.pdbx_seq_one_letter_code
_entity_poly.pdbx_strand_id
1 'polypeptide(L)' 'MTEYRRTYIPGASWFFTVNLAERKDNRLLIDNIDLLRQAFVYTKQRHPFRLDAAVILPDHLHCIWTLPQRTLIFPAGGIC' A
#
# COMPACT_ATOMS: atom_id res chain seq x y z
N MET A 1 14.86 -19.91 -1.53
CA MET A 1 15.23 -18.52 -1.85
C MET A 1 14.26 -18.05 -2.93
N THR A 2 13.51 -16.98 -2.69
CA THR A 2 12.48 -16.54 -3.63
C THR A 2 13.08 -15.47 -4.56
N GLU A 3 13.23 -15.79 -5.85
CA GLU A 3 13.75 -14.89 -6.89
C GLU A 3 12.66 -13.89 -7.36
N TYR A 4 12.05 -13.17 -6.41
CA TYR A 4 11.01 -12.21 -6.74
C TYR A 4 11.62 -10.88 -7.20
N ARG A 5 11.38 -10.52 -8.46
CA ARG A 5 11.77 -9.21 -9.01
C ARG A 5 10.61 -8.22 -8.92
N ARG A 6 10.86 -7.07 -8.27
CA ARG A 6 9.91 -5.95 -8.19
C ARG A 6 10.07 -5.04 -9.40
N THR A 7 9.07 -5.01 -10.28
CA THR A 7 9.04 -4.09 -11.40
C THR A 7 8.39 -2.77 -10.96
N TYR A 8 9.10 -1.66 -11.12
CA TYR A 8 8.63 -0.32 -10.78
C TYR A 8 8.22 0.45 -12.05
N ILE A 9 6.92 0.54 -12.30
CA ILE A 9 6.35 1.21 -13.48
C ILE A 9 5.45 2.35 -12.99
N PRO A 10 5.79 3.63 -13.19
CA PRO A 10 4.95 4.74 -12.77
C PRO A 10 3.52 4.61 -13.32
N GLY A 11 2.52 4.90 -12.49
CA GLY A 11 1.11 4.80 -12.90
C GLY A 11 0.54 3.38 -12.96
N ALA A 12 1.34 2.33 -12.75
CA ALA A 12 0.81 0.96 -12.74
C ALA A 12 0.00 0.66 -11.47
N SER A 13 -0.78 -0.40 -11.52
CA SER A 13 -1.52 -0.95 -10.37
C SER A 13 -0.88 -2.25 -9.93
N TRP A 14 -0.73 -2.43 -8.62
CA TRP A 14 -0.18 -3.64 -8.01
C TRP A 14 -1.16 -4.24 -7.03
N PHE A 15 -1.25 -5.57 -7.05
CA PHE A 15 -1.95 -6.37 -6.07
C PHE A 15 -0.97 -6.90 -5.02
N PHE A 16 -1.31 -6.71 -3.75
CA PHE A 16 -0.52 -7.16 -2.62
C PHE A 16 -1.34 -8.08 -1.72
N THR A 17 -0.69 -9.12 -1.23
CA THR A 17 -1.19 -9.96 -0.14
C THR A 17 -0.26 -9.84 1.03
N VAL A 18 -0.77 -9.39 2.17
CA VAL A 18 -0.04 -9.34 3.44
C VAL A 18 -0.71 -10.31 4.41
N ASN A 19 0.08 -11.21 4.99
CA ASN A 19 -0.41 -12.19 5.94
C ASN A 19 0.21 -11.92 7.31
N LEU A 20 -0.53 -12.19 8.38
CA LEU A 20 0.03 -12.26 9.71
C LEU A 20 1.08 -13.37 9.80
N ALA A 21 2.09 -13.15 10.63
CA ALA A 21 3.14 -14.14 10.89
C ALA A 21 2.55 -15.43 11.47
N GLU A 22 1.58 -15.29 12.38
CA GLU A 22 0.79 -16.39 12.92
C GLU A 22 -0.64 -16.32 12.38
N ARG A 23 -1.03 -17.34 11.61
CA ARG A 23 -2.31 -17.35 10.87
C ARG A 23 -3.45 -18.10 11.56
N LYS A 24 -3.15 -18.99 12.52
CA LYS A 24 -4.17 -19.83 13.15
C LYS A 24 -4.87 -19.06 14.25
N ASP A 25 -6.21 -18.98 14.17
CA ASP A 25 -7.09 -18.29 15.12
C ASP A 25 -6.68 -16.84 15.44
N ASN A 26 -5.95 -16.20 14.52
CA ASN A 26 -5.48 -14.85 14.68
C ASN A 26 -6.42 -13.89 13.97
N ARG A 27 -7.05 -13.02 14.76
CA ARG A 27 -8.04 -12.03 14.30
C ARG A 27 -7.52 -10.61 14.47
N LEU A 28 -6.21 -10.44 14.71
CA LEU A 28 -5.60 -9.15 15.05
C LEU A 28 -5.96 -8.03 14.05
N LEU A 29 -6.04 -8.35 12.75
CA LEU A 29 -6.34 -7.36 11.71
C LEU A 29 -7.76 -6.79 11.82
N ILE A 30 -8.73 -7.61 12.20
CA ILE A 30 -10.13 -7.19 12.34
C ILE A 30 -10.41 -6.64 13.74
N ASP A 31 -9.80 -7.21 14.78
CA ASP A 31 -9.96 -6.76 16.16
C ASP A 31 -9.35 -5.36 16.37
N ASN A 32 -8.32 -5.02 15.60
CA ASN A 32 -7.64 -3.72 15.63
C ASN A 32 -7.80 -2.96 14.31
N ILE A 33 -8.99 -3.05 13.68
CA ILE A 33 -9.23 -2.44 12.38
C ILE A 33 -8.97 -0.93 12.37
N ASP A 34 -9.23 -0.22 13.49
CA ASP A 34 -8.98 1.22 13.59
C ASP A 34 -7.48 1.56 13.56
N LEU A 35 -6.65 0.77 14.24
CA LEU A 35 -5.19 0.92 14.18
C LEU A 35 -4.68 0.63 12.76
N LEU A 36 -5.22 -0.40 12.11
CA LEU A 36 -4.89 -0.70 10.72
C LEU A 36 -5.25 0.47 9.80
N ARG A 37 -6.46 1.03 9.93
CA ARG A 37 -6.89 2.22 9.15
C ARG A 37 -5.97 3.41 9.39
N GLN A 38 -5.56 3.67 10.62
CA GLN A 38 -4.61 4.72 10.94
C GLN A 38 -3.25 4.49 10.27
N ALA A 39 -2.76 3.24 10.24
CA ALA A 39 -1.54 2.88 9.53
C ALA A 39 -1.64 3.11 8.02
N PHE A 40 -2.79 2.82 7.39
CA PHE A 40 -3.03 3.14 5.98
C PHE A 40 -2.97 4.66 5.74
N VAL A 41 -3.61 5.46 6.60
CA VAL A 41 -3.59 6.94 6.49
C VAL A 41 -2.16 7.47 6.66
N TYR A 42 -1.46 7.03 7.70
CA TYR A 42 -0.07 7.40 7.99
C TYR A 42 0.86 7.09 6.80
N THR A 43 0.67 5.93 6.17
CA THR A 43 1.47 5.50 5.01
C THR A 43 1.16 6.33 3.78
N LYS A 44 -0.13 6.56 3.48
CA LYS A 44 -0.56 7.36 2.33
C LYS A 44 -0.08 8.81 2.39
N GLN A 45 0.06 9.38 3.59
CA GLN A 45 0.62 10.73 3.79
C GLN A 45 2.11 10.82 3.41
N ARG A 46 2.89 9.75 3.65
CA ARG A 46 4.35 9.71 3.37
C ARG A 46 4.66 9.23 1.97
N HIS A 47 3.81 8.34 1.46
CA HIS A 47 3.94 7.73 0.15
C HIS A 47 2.59 7.89 -0.54
N PRO A 48 2.41 8.95 -1.34
CA PRO A 48 1.17 9.14 -2.08
C PRO A 48 0.93 7.96 -3.02
N PHE A 49 -0.23 7.31 -2.90
CA PHE A 49 -0.73 6.29 -3.81
C PHE A 49 -2.25 6.38 -3.88
N ARG A 50 -2.84 5.82 -4.94
CA ARG A 50 -4.27 5.61 -5.05
C ARG A 50 -4.59 4.21 -4.51
N LEU A 51 -5.46 4.14 -3.52
CA LEU A 51 -6.00 2.88 -3.00
C LEU A 51 -7.22 2.52 -3.85
N ASP A 52 -7.09 1.54 -4.75
CA ASP A 52 -8.20 1.13 -5.62
C ASP A 52 -9.14 0.17 -4.90
N ALA A 53 -8.59 -0.79 -4.15
CA ALA A 53 -9.36 -1.72 -3.33
C ALA A 53 -8.54 -2.23 -2.14
N ALA A 54 -9.23 -2.54 -1.04
CA ALA A 54 -8.66 -3.24 0.11
C ALA A 54 -9.70 -4.17 0.72
N VAL A 55 -9.32 -5.42 0.96
CA VAL A 55 -10.13 -6.41 1.68
C VAL A 55 -9.31 -6.88 2.87
N ILE A 56 -9.87 -6.76 4.07
CA ILE A 56 -9.23 -7.16 5.31
C ILE A 56 -9.96 -8.41 5.84
N LEU A 57 -9.22 -9.50 5.93
CA LEU A 57 -9.62 -10.75 6.57
C LEU A 57 -8.94 -10.84 7.95
N PRO A 58 -9.35 -11.79 8.82
CA PRO A 58 -8.81 -11.88 10.18
C PRO A 58 -7.28 -12.03 10.24
N ASP A 59 -6.71 -12.82 9.33
CA ASP A 59 -5.31 -13.25 9.32
C ASP A 59 -4.51 -12.71 8.13
N HIS A 60 -5.18 -12.14 7.12
CA HIS A 60 -4.52 -11.54 5.97
C HIS A 60 -5.32 -10.40 5.35
N LEU A 61 -4.67 -9.60 4.50
CA LEU A 61 -5.32 -8.56 3.72
C LEU A 61 -4.84 -8.61 2.28
N HIS A 62 -5.75 -8.20 1.40
CA HIS A 62 -5.50 -7.99 -0.01
C HIS A 62 -5.69 -6.51 -0.34
N CYS A 63 -4.77 -5.94 -1.11
CA CYS A 63 -4.83 -4.54 -1.50
C CYS A 63 -4.43 -4.35 -2.95
N ILE A 64 -5.09 -3.41 -3.61
CA ILE A 64 -4.71 -2.92 -4.93
C ILE A 64 -4.33 -1.45 -4.78
N TRP A 65 -3.06 -1.14 -5.04
CA TRP A 65 -2.57 0.23 -5.06
C TRP A 65 -2.12 0.60 -6.47
N THR A 66 -2.52 1.78 -6.92
CA THR A 66 -1.94 2.42 -8.11
C THR A 66 -0.95 3.47 -7.66
N LEU A 67 0.32 3.33 -8.07
CA LEU A 67 1.31 4.37 -7.79
C LEU A 67 1.01 5.60 -8.66
N PRO A 68 1.31 6.80 -8.17
CA PRO A 68 1.15 8.00 -8.97
C PRO A 68 1.95 7.86 -10.27
N GLN A 69 1.40 8.42 -11.35
CA GLN A 69 2.21 8.74 -12.50
C GLN A 69 3.37 9.59 -11.99
N ARG A 70 4.58 9.35 -12.49
CA ARG A 70 5.68 10.30 -12.26
C ARG A 70 5.34 11.57 -13.03
N THR A 71 4.49 12.42 -12.44
CA THR A 71 4.29 13.77 -12.93
C THR A 71 5.57 14.50 -12.59
N LEU A 72 6.35 14.85 -13.61
CA LEU A 72 7.40 15.86 -13.49
C LEU A 72 6.71 17.18 -13.12
N ILE A 73 6.42 17.36 -11.83
CA ILE A 73 6.10 18.68 -11.29
C ILE A 73 7.44 19.37 -10.97
N PHE A 74 8.14 19.82 -12.00
CA PHE A 74 8.96 21.01 -11.80
C PHE A 74 7.99 22.19 -11.78
N PRO A 75 7.90 22.97 -10.69
CA PRO A 75 7.20 24.24 -10.77
C PRO A 75 7.99 25.13 -11.71
N ALA A 76 7.31 25.68 -12.71
CA ALA A 76 7.83 26.82 -13.44
C ALA A 76 8.00 27.98 -12.44
N GLY A 77 9.25 28.37 -12.17
CA GLY A 77 9.58 29.61 -11.46
C GLY A 77 10.69 29.49 -10.42
N GLY A 78 11.91 29.93 -10.78
CA GLY A 78 12.95 30.23 -9.79
C GLY A 78 14.40 30.08 -10.28
N ILE A 79 14.87 31.05 -11.07
CA ILE A 79 16.25 31.60 -11.13
C ILE A 79 17.43 30.60 -11.20
N CYS A 80 18.01 30.47 -12.41
CA CYS A 80 19.44 30.63 -12.67
C CYS A 80 19.58 31.43 -13.97
#